data_AF-A0A838QSQ4-F1
#
_entry.id   AF-A0A838QSQ4-F1
#
_cell.length_a   1.000
_cell.length_b   1.000
_cell.length_c   1.000
_cell.angle_alpha   90.00
_cell.angle_beta   90.00
_cell.angle_gamma   90.00
#
_symmetry.space_group_name_H-M   'P 1'
#
loop_
_entity.id
_entity.type
_entity.pdbx_description
1 polymer ?
#
loop_
_entity_poly.entity_id
_entity_poly.type
_entity_poly.pdbx_seq_one_letter_code
_entity_poly.pdbx_strand_id
1 'polypeptide(L)'
;MPDAAQTPSARLLSLDAYRGVVMLLLIFFDAPNDWTTPILAAHGEGSWLRTVAEQFRHVEWQGITLWDMIQPSFMFVVGAAVACSYASRARRGQSYAQMLGHAVYRAILLVLLGVFLRSVGHDET
;
A
#
# COMPACT_ATOMS: atom_id res chain seq x y z
N MET A 1 -38.95 -18.58 15.72
CA MET A 1 -37.74 -17.84 16.18
C MET A 1 -37.31 -16.97 15.01
N PRO A 2 -37.27 -15.64 15.12
CA PRO A 2 -36.82 -14.82 13.99
C PRO A 2 -35.32 -15.06 13.79
N ASP A 3 -34.95 -15.48 12.58
CA ASP A 3 -33.58 -15.58 12.13
C ASP A 3 -32.89 -14.24 12.36
N ALA A 4 -31.86 -14.25 13.21
CA ALA A 4 -30.96 -13.12 13.36
C ALA A 4 -30.25 -12.91 12.02
N ALA A 5 -30.79 -11.99 11.21
CA ALA A 5 -30.19 -11.58 9.96
C ALA A 5 -28.72 -11.20 10.21
N GLN A 6 -27.82 -12.08 9.79
CA GLN A 6 -26.39 -11.86 9.86
C GLN A 6 -26.10 -10.63 9.01
N THR A 7 -25.88 -9.48 9.64
CA THR A 7 -25.60 -8.24 8.92
C THR A 7 -24.34 -8.49 8.08
N PRO A 8 -24.41 -8.31 6.74
CA PRO A 8 -23.25 -8.54 5.89
C PRO A 8 -22.07 -7.76 6.43
N SER A 9 -20.91 -8.40 6.51
CA SER A 9 -19.67 -7.75 6.93
C SER A 9 -19.41 -6.52 6.05
N ALA A 10 -19.81 -5.34 6.50
CA ALA A 10 -19.70 -4.11 5.72
C ALA A 10 -18.21 -3.88 5.43
N ARG A 11 -17.84 -3.93 4.14
CA ARG A 11 -16.49 -3.62 3.69
C ARG A 11 -16.24 -2.14 3.92
N LEU A 12 -15.09 -1.81 4.50
CA LEU A 12 -14.70 -0.43 4.75
C LEU A 12 -14.19 0.18 3.44
N LEU A 13 -15.12 0.70 2.63
CA LEU A 13 -14.84 1.24 1.31
C LEU A 13 -13.76 2.33 1.34
N SER A 14 -13.77 3.20 2.36
CA SER A 14 -12.76 4.25 2.53
C SER A 14 -11.34 3.69 2.71
N LEU A 15 -11.23 2.58 3.44
CA LEU A 15 -9.95 1.95 3.73
C LEU A 15 -9.40 1.21 2.50
N ASP A 16 -10.28 0.55 1.74
CA ASP A 16 -9.91 -0.08 0.47
C ASP A 16 -9.53 0.97 -0.59
N ALA A 17 -10.26 2.08 -0.67
CA ALA A 17 -9.94 3.19 -1.58
C ALA A 17 -8.59 3.84 -1.25
N TYR A 18 -8.34 4.15 0.03
CA TYR A 18 -7.06 4.73 0.45
C TYR A 18 -5.89 3.79 0.19
N ARG A 19 -6.04 2.49 0.47
CA ARG A 19 -5.02 1.48 0.13
C ARG A 19 -4.76 1.44 -1.38
N GLY A 20 -5.80 1.54 -2.20
CA GLY A 20 -5.68 1.61 -3.65
C GLY A 20 -4.89 2.84 -4.11
N VAL A 21 -5.15 4.01 -3.51
CA VAL A 21 -4.38 5.24 -3.79
C VAL A 21 -2.90 5.06 -3.46
N VAL A 22 -2.57 4.47 -2.31
CA VAL A 22 -1.17 4.20 -1.93
C VAL A 22 -0.50 3.23 -2.90
N MET A 23 -1.20 2.17 -3.34
CA MET A 23 -0.68 1.24 -4.35
C MET A 23 -0.48 1.91 -5.71
N LEU A 24 -1.39 2.81 -6.11
CA LEU A 24 -1.26 3.59 -7.34
C LEU A 24 -0.01 4.47 -7.25
N LEU A 25 0.19 5.19 -6.14
CA LEU A 25 1.38 6.00 -5.92
C LEU A 25 2.66 5.16 -6.02
N LEU A 26 2.71 3.97 -5.43
CA LEU A 26 3.89 3.10 -5.58
C LEU A 26 4.21 2.79 -7.05
N ILE A 27 3.20 2.51 -7.88
CA ILE A 27 3.41 2.25 -9.33
C ILE A 27 3.92 3.49 -10.06
N PHE A 28 3.42 4.69 -9.73
CA PHE A 28 3.82 5.95 -10.37
C PHE A 28 5.19 6.46 -9.94
N PHE A 29 5.72 5.99 -8.80
CA PHE A 29 7.00 6.43 -8.28
C PHE A 29 8.10 5.36 -8.33
N ASP A 30 7.77 4.09 -8.60
CA ASP A 30 8.78 3.04 -8.71
C ASP A 30 9.77 3.35 -9.84
N ALA A 31 11.07 3.29 -9.52
CA ALA A 31 12.19 3.73 -10.37
C ALA A 31 12.23 3.21 -11.82
N PRO A 32 11.68 2.03 -12.19
CA PRO A 32 11.70 1.56 -13.58
C PRO A 32 10.87 2.39 -14.55
N ASN A 33 9.96 3.24 -14.06
CA ASN A 33 8.92 3.83 -14.90
C ASN A 33 9.31 5.18 -15.55
N ASP A 34 10.45 5.78 -15.17
CA ASP A 34 11.06 7.07 -15.56
C ASP A 34 10.22 8.02 -16.47
N TRP A 35 8.96 8.23 -16.09
CA TRP A 35 7.97 8.93 -16.91
C TRP A 35 8.13 10.44 -16.81
N THR A 36 8.91 10.89 -15.81
CA THR A 36 9.14 12.29 -15.48
C THR A 36 10.27 12.87 -16.31
N THR A 37 11.30 12.09 -16.67
CA THR A 37 12.43 12.54 -17.50
C THR A 37 12.03 13.23 -18.81
N PRO A 38 11.11 12.72 -19.64
CA PRO A 38 10.68 13.43 -20.86
C PRO A 38 9.95 14.76 -20.56
N ILE A 39 9.28 14.87 -19.41
CA ILE A 39 8.55 16.09 -18.99
C ILE A 39 9.53 17.16 -18.51
N LEU A 40 10.57 16.78 -17.76
CA LEU A 40 11.63 17.71 -17.35
C LEU A 40 12.45 18.20 -18.54
N ALA A 41 12.68 17.36 -19.55
CA ALA A 41 13.38 17.76 -20.77
C ALA A 41 12.58 18.74 -21.65
N ALA A 42 11.25 18.67 -21.61
CA ALA A 42 10.36 19.51 -22.40
C ALA A 42 10.02 20.87 -21.76
N HIS A 43 10.30 21.06 -20.45
CA HIS A 43 9.86 22.25 -19.71
C HIS A 43 11.03 22.96 -19.00
N GLY A 44 11.21 24.26 -19.30
CA GLY A 44 12.23 25.11 -18.69
C GLY A 44 11.98 25.46 -17.21
N GLU A 45 12.96 26.11 -16.59
CA GLU A 45 13.11 26.26 -15.12
C GLU A 45 12.04 27.05 -14.36
N GLY A 46 10.92 27.42 -14.99
CA GLY A 46 9.80 28.14 -14.35
C GLY A 46 8.44 27.44 -14.49
N SER A 47 8.39 26.23 -15.04
CA SER A 47 7.13 25.53 -15.27
C SER A 47 6.64 24.80 -14.01
N TRP A 48 5.39 25.04 -13.61
CA TRP A 48 4.72 24.28 -12.55
C TRP A 48 4.72 22.77 -12.81
N LEU A 49 4.70 22.35 -14.08
CA LEU A 49 4.79 20.95 -14.50
C LEU A 49 6.15 20.33 -14.12
N ARG A 50 7.22 21.12 -14.18
CA ARG A 50 8.56 20.68 -13.75
C ARG A 50 8.61 20.51 -12.23
N THR A 51 8.06 21.45 -11.46
CA THR A 51 7.97 21.34 -10.00
C THR A 51 7.15 20.12 -9.57
N VAL A 52 6.06 19.81 -10.27
CA VAL A 52 5.28 18.60 -10.02
C VAL A 52 6.11 17.36 -10.37
N ALA A 53 6.75 17.31 -11.53
CA ALA A 53 7.55 16.16 -11.96
C ALA A 53 8.77 15.89 -11.05
N GLU A 54 9.39 16.94 -10.50
CA GLU A 54 10.50 16.83 -9.54
C GLU A 54 10.09 16.14 -8.24
N GLN A 55 8.83 16.26 -7.80
CA GLN A 55 8.33 15.55 -6.61
C GLN A 55 8.30 14.02 -6.80
N PHE A 56 8.30 13.54 -8.04
CA PHE A 56 8.26 12.11 -8.38
C PHE A 56 9.65 11.52 -8.67
N ARG A 57 10.73 12.31 -8.61
CA ARG A 57 12.09 11.81 -8.85
C ARG A 57 12.81 11.51 -7.54
N HIS A 58 13.58 10.42 -7.52
CA HIS A 58 14.48 10.11 -6.41
C HIS A 58 15.71 11.04 -6.49
N VAL A 59 15.57 12.27 -5.97
CA VAL A 59 16.70 13.20 -5.83
C VAL A 59 17.44 12.88 -4.54
N GLU A 60 18.76 13.05 -4.55
CA GLU A 60 19.60 12.98 -3.37
C GLU A 60 19.02 13.90 -2.29
N TRP A 61 18.75 13.34 -1.10
CA TRP A 61 17.83 13.83 -0.07
C TRP A 61 17.90 15.35 0.18
N GLN A 62 17.03 16.09 -0.52
CA GLN A 62 16.85 17.55 -0.40
C GLN A 62 15.38 17.84 -0.03
N GLY A 63 15.02 17.62 1.24
CA GLY A 63 13.72 18.01 1.80
C GLY A 63 12.70 16.87 1.93
N ILE A 64 11.42 17.24 2.05
CA ILE A 64 10.28 16.30 2.10
C ILE A 64 9.69 16.21 0.69
N THR A 65 9.83 15.05 0.06
CA THR A 65 9.21 14.75 -1.23
C THR A 65 7.97 13.90 -1.04
N LEU A 66 7.08 13.88 -2.03
CA LEU A 66 5.89 13.03 -1.99
C LEU A 66 6.23 11.54 -1.85
N TRP A 67 7.39 11.11 -2.35
CA TRP A 67 7.95 9.77 -2.15
C TRP A 67 8.10 9.39 -0.67
N ASP A 68 8.58 10.32 0.16
CA ASP A 68 8.82 10.08 1.59
C ASP A 68 7.51 9.88 2.37
N MET A 69 6.39 10.39 1.85
CA MET A 69 5.08 10.28 2.48
C MET A 69 4.37 8.96 2.21
N ILE A 70 4.82 8.17 1.23
CA ILE A 70 4.19 6.89 0.88
C ILE A 70 4.32 5.89 2.03
N GLN A 71 5.51 5.79 2.63
CA GLN A 71 5.77 4.83 3.71
C GLN A 71 4.95 5.13 4.99
N PRO A 72 4.92 6.37 5.52
CA PRO A 72 4.03 6.74 6.63
C PRO A 72 2.55 6.49 6.32
N SER A 73 2.10 6.82 5.10
CA SER A 73 0.73 6.60 4.64
C SER A 73 0.35 5.11 4.66
N PHE A 74 1.25 4.25 4.17
CA PHE A 74 1.04 2.81 4.17
C PHE A 74 0.95 2.24 5.59
N MET A 75 1.86 2.64 6.48
CA MET A 75 1.85 2.17 7.88
C MET A 75 0.59 2.63 8.63
N PHE A 76 0.11 3.85 8.35
CA PHE A 76 -1.13 4.36 8.91
C PHE A 76 -2.36 3.52 8.52
N VAL A 77 -2.54 3.24 7.22
CA VAL A 77 -3.70 2.44 6.77
C VAL A 77 -3.64 1.01 7.27
N VAL A 78 -2.45 0.40 7.32
CA VAL A 78 -2.28 -0.94 7.88
C VAL A 78 -2.68 -0.96 9.36
N GLY A 79 -2.22 0.03 10.14
CA GLY A 79 -2.61 0.17 11.55
C GLY A 79 -4.11 0.31 11.74
N ALA A 80 -4.75 1.21 10.99
CA ALA A 80 -6.20 1.40 11.02
C ALA A 80 -6.96 0.12 10.63
N ALA A 81 -6.49 -0.59 9.59
CA ALA A 81 -7.09 -1.83 9.11
C ALA A 81 -7.04 -2.94 10.18
N VAL A 82 -5.90 -3.08 10.88
CA VAL A 82 -5.73 -4.06 11.95
C VAL A 82 -6.65 -3.75 13.13
N ALA A 83 -6.72 -2.49 13.56
CA ALA A 83 -7.60 -2.06 14.65
C ALA A 83 -9.09 -2.35 14.33
N CYS A 84 -9.55 -1.96 13.14
CA CYS A 84 -10.91 -2.25 12.69
C CYS A 84 -11.19 -3.76 12.54
N SER A 85 -10.20 -4.54 12.07
CA SER A 85 -10.31 -5.99 11.94
C SER A 85 -10.48 -6.67 13.30
N TYR A 86 -9.67 -6.25 14.28
CA TYR A 86 -9.74 -6.77 15.64
C TYR A 86 -11.09 -6.45 16.29
N ALA A 87 -11.55 -5.20 16.23
CA ALA A 87 -12.85 -4.80 16.77
C ALA A 87 -14.02 -5.58 16.13
N SER A 88 -13.94 -5.84 14.82
CA SER A 88 -14.94 -6.65 14.10
C SER A 88 -14.98 -8.10 14.60
N ARG A 89 -13.81 -8.73 14.76
CA ARG A 89 -13.70 -10.14 15.17
C ARG A 89 -13.95 -10.36 16.66
N ALA A 90 -13.57 -9.40 17.51
CA ALA A 90 -13.89 -9.40 18.93
C ALA A 90 -15.40 -9.42 19.16
N ARG A 91 -16.18 -8.61 18.40
CA ARG A 91 -17.65 -8.64 18.42
C ARG A 91 -18.26 -9.97 17.98
N ARG A 92 -17.52 -10.78 17.22
CA ARG A 92 -17.95 -12.13 16.78
C ARG A 92 -17.53 -13.24 17.74
N GLY A 93 -16.94 -12.91 18.89
CA GLY A 93 -16.51 -13.88 19.89
C GLY A 93 -15.31 -14.75 19.48
N GLN A 94 -14.55 -14.35 18.46
CA GLN A 94 -13.35 -15.09 18.05
C GLN A 94 -12.25 -14.97 19.10
N SER A 95 -11.56 -16.07 19.38
CA SER A 95 -10.42 -16.07 20.31
C SER A 95 -9.21 -15.37 19.70
N TYR A 96 -8.42 -14.69 20.54
CA TYR A 96 -7.19 -14.01 20.14
C TYR A 96 -6.20 -14.95 19.41
N ALA A 97 -6.02 -16.16 19.93
CA ALA A 97 -5.12 -17.16 19.35
C ALA A 97 -5.53 -17.57 17.92
N GLN A 98 -6.83 -17.73 17.66
CA GLN A 98 -7.33 -18.03 16.31
C GLN A 98 -7.10 -16.87 15.34
N MET A 99 -7.29 -15.63 15.81
CA MET A 99 -7.03 -14.44 15.00
C MET A 99 -5.55 -14.30 14.65
N LEU A 100 -4.67 -14.49 15.63
CA LEU A 100 -3.23 -14.43 15.47
C LEU A 100 -2.71 -15.55 14.56
N GLY A 101 -3.13 -16.80 14.79
CA GLY A 101 -2.73 -17.93 13.95
C GLY A 101 -3.12 -17.74 12.48
N HIS A 102 -4.32 -17.20 12.24
CA HIS A 102 -4.76 -16.88 10.87
C HIS A 102 -3.95 -15.73 10.25
N ALA A 103 -3.55 -14.72 11.04
CA ALA A 103 -2.70 -13.62 10.57
C ALA A 103 -1.29 -14.11 10.23
N VAL A 104 -0.69 -14.93 11.10
CA VAL A 104 0.64 -15.54 10.89
C VAL A 104 0.65 -16.43 9.66
N TYR A 105 -0.36 -17.29 9.47
CA TYR A 105 -0.48 -18.13 8.28
C TYR A 105 -0.49 -17.29 6.99
N ARG A 106 -1.28 -16.21 6.96
CA ARG A 106 -1.29 -15.30 5.80
C ARG A 106 0.04 -14.58 5.61
N ALA A 107 0.69 -14.14 6.68
CA ALA A 107 2.00 -13.51 6.59
C ALA A 107 3.04 -14.47 5.98
N ILE A 108 3.09 -15.72 6.45
CA ILE A 108 3.99 -16.77 5.92
C ILE A 108 3.70 -17.01 4.45
N LEU A 109 2.43 -17.20 4.06
CA LEU A 109 2.07 -17.39 2.65
C LEU A 109 2.51 -16.22 1.77
N LEU A 110 2.32 -14.98 2.21
CA LEU A 110 2.72 -13.79 1.45
C LEU A 110 4.24 -13.65 1.36
N VAL A 111 4.98 -13.97 2.43
CA VAL A 111 6.45 -14.00 2.42
C VAL A 111 6.95 -15.07 1.46
N LEU A 112 6.41 -16.30 1.54
CA LEU A 112 6.79 -17.39 0.64
C LEU A 112 6.45 -17.05 -0.82
N LEU A 113 5.29 -16.44 -1.08
CA LEU A 113 4.92 -15.96 -2.41
C LEU A 113 5.90 -14.89 -2.90
N GLY A 114 6.28 -13.93 -2.05
CA GLY A 114 7.27 -12.90 -2.40
C GLY A 114 8.65 -13.49 -2.69
N VAL A 115 9.11 -14.44 -1.88
CA VAL A 115 10.36 -15.18 -2.10
C VAL A 115 10.31 -15.97 -3.39
N PHE A 116 9.20 -16.68 -3.65
CA PHE A 116 8.99 -17.43 -4.87
C PHE A 116 9.02 -16.52 -6.11
N LEU A 117 8.26 -15.43 -6.12
CA LEU A 117 8.24 -14.46 -7.22
C LEU A 117 9.62 -13.85 -7.47
N ARG A 118 10.37 -13.51 -6.40
CA ARG A 118 11.74 -13.01 -6.52
C ARG A 118 12.72 -14.07 -7.01
N SER A 119 12.57 -15.30 -6.55
CA SER A 119 13.47 -16.41 -6.88
C SER A 119 13.27 -16.94 -8.30
N VAL A 120 12.05 -16.88 -8.84
CA VAL A 120 11.75 -17.27 -10.23
C VAL A 120 12.10 -16.15 -11.20
N GLY A 121 12.07 -14.88 -10.77
CA GLY A 121 12.41 -13.73 -11.60
C GLY A 121 13.91 -13.51 -11.86
N HIS A 122 14.78 -14.47 -11.54
CA HIS A 122 16.21 -14.43 -11.87
C HIS A 122 16.48 -15.37 -13.06
N ASP A 123 16.01 -14.97 -14.23
CA ASP A 123 16.60 -15.42 -15.50
C ASP A 123 17.62 -14.35 -15.90
N GLU A 124 18.89 -14.72 -15.88
CA GLU A 124 20.03 -13.82 -16.14
C GLU A 124 20.04 -13.30 -17.58
N THR A 125 20.11 -11.97 -17.75
CA THR A 125 21.00 -11.26 -18.70
C THR A 125 21.10 -9.79 -18.31
#